data_AF-A0A0W8I8W3-F1
#
_entry.id   AF-A0A0W8I8W3-F1
#
_cell.length_a   1.000
_cell.length_b   1.000
_cell.length_c   1.000
_cell.angle_alpha   90.00
_cell.angle_beta   90.00
_cell.angle_gamma   90.00
#
_symmetry.space_group_name_H-M   'P 1'
#
loop_
_entity.id
_entity.type
_entity.pdbx_description
1 polymer ?
#
loop_
_entity_poly.entity_id
_entity_poly.type
_entity_poly.pdbx_seq_one_letter_code
_entity_poly.pdbx_strand_id
1 'polypeptide(L)'
;MPAAHRRALLALSLVALLGATPAVATPDPEDAVVVDRLAGDDRFATAALIAAQLPEGADTVFLANGQDYAQGADAVAAGATAASGVFPDLVDGGPSGPAPVLLVRGIGIPEATRAALEELAPSQAVVLGGPGVILPTVDEELIEMGIQPVRAFGRNRYGTAAVLAATFGPGVDTVFVASGEAIFHKPPVPPMMPDALAASARAGAEGAPVLLTRLDELPRETRAALEALAPGSITIVGGENGVSRRVALELEAIAPVTRVKGSTRYETAAALFAGRGTGGQAYLASGEGFADSLSVSALAATQQAPLLLSRPYGVPSVTEQALLEARPTSVHLVGGPTALDDAVLTDVRTLLGP
;
A
#
# COMPACT_ATOMS: atom_id res chain seq x y z
N MET A 1 25.62 27.10 89.98
CA MET A 1 26.87 27.89 89.85
C MET A 1 27.43 27.66 88.45
N PRO A 2 28.01 28.65 87.76
CA PRO A 2 27.35 29.76 87.08
C PRO A 2 27.60 29.83 85.56
N ALA A 3 26.75 30.60 84.87
CA ALA A 3 26.97 31.49 83.72
C ALA A 3 27.85 31.08 82.52
N ALA A 4 27.30 31.22 81.31
CA ALA A 4 27.72 32.29 80.40
C ALA A 4 26.82 32.37 79.15
N HIS A 5 26.20 33.54 78.95
CA HIS A 5 25.63 33.96 77.69
C HIS A 5 26.71 34.15 76.62
N ARG A 6 26.51 33.61 75.42
CA ARG A 6 27.00 34.21 74.18
C ARG A 6 25.95 34.07 73.07
N ARG A 7 25.42 35.23 72.66
CA ARG A 7 24.70 35.42 71.40
C ARG A 7 25.71 35.21 70.26
N ALA A 8 25.38 34.34 69.31
CA ALA A 8 26.09 34.24 68.04
C ALA A 8 25.07 34.38 66.90
N LEU A 9 25.42 35.26 65.97
CA LEU A 9 24.59 35.77 64.89
C LEU A 9 24.18 34.68 63.89
N LEU A 10 22.96 34.82 63.37
CA LEU A 10 22.51 34.17 62.14
C LEU A 10 23.43 34.59 60.98
N ALA A 11 24.05 33.61 60.32
CA ALA A 11 24.50 33.72 58.94
C ALA A 11 23.69 32.72 58.12
N LEU A 12 22.71 33.22 57.38
CA LEU A 12 21.88 32.46 56.45
C LEU A 12 22.70 32.25 55.17
N SER A 13 23.35 31.10 55.03
CA SER A 13 23.98 30.68 53.76
C SER A 13 22.90 30.07 52.85
N LEU A 14 22.40 30.87 51.92
CA LEU A 14 21.54 30.44 50.83
C LEU A 14 22.37 29.56 49.87
N VAL A 15 22.21 28.24 49.94
CA VAL A 15 22.71 27.32 48.91
C VAL A 15 21.75 27.41 47.73
N ALA A 16 22.14 28.10 46.67
CA ALA A 16 21.45 28.03 45.39
C ALA A 16 21.78 26.68 44.74
N LEU A 17 20.84 25.72 44.80
CA LEU A 17 20.86 24.54 43.94
C LEU A 17 20.64 25.02 42.50
N LEU A 18 21.72 25.12 41.71
CA LEU A 18 21.59 25.13 40.26
C LEU A 18 21.12 23.74 39.83
N GLY A 19 19.81 23.61 39.58
CA GLY A 19 19.27 22.45 38.88
C GLY A 19 19.84 22.45 37.46
N ALA A 20 20.75 21.52 37.17
CA ALA A 20 21.14 21.23 35.80
C ALA A 20 19.91 20.67 35.09
N THR A 21 19.37 21.43 34.14
CA THR A 21 18.42 20.90 33.15
C THR A 21 19.11 19.73 32.45
N PRO A 22 18.51 18.53 32.39
CA PRO A 22 19.09 17.46 31.60
C PRO A 22 19.23 17.96 30.17
N ALA A 23 20.46 17.90 29.64
CA ALA A 23 20.70 18.18 28.24
C ALA A 23 19.87 17.18 27.44
N VAL A 24 18.91 17.67 26.66
CA VAL A 24 18.30 16.88 25.60
C VAL A 24 19.44 16.57 24.64
N ALA A 25 19.86 15.30 24.59
CA ALA A 25 20.86 14.86 23.64
C ALA A 25 20.33 15.15 22.23
N THR A 26 21.09 15.90 21.44
CA THR A 26 20.84 16.02 20.00
C THR A 26 21.00 14.62 19.42
N PRO A 27 20.02 14.07 18.67
CA PRO A 27 20.18 12.78 18.02
C PRO A 27 21.44 12.80 17.15
N ASP A 28 22.17 11.68 17.13
CA ASP A 28 23.36 11.54 16.30
C ASP A 28 22.95 11.74 14.82
N PRO A 29 23.80 12.30 13.95
CA PRO A 29 23.50 12.46 12.52
C PRO A 29 23.25 11.13 11.79
N GLU A 30 23.48 9.98 12.44
CA GLU A 30 23.13 8.63 11.97
C GLU A 30 21.67 8.22 12.28
N ASP A 31 20.93 8.98 13.10
CA ASP A 31 19.51 8.73 13.46
C ASP A 31 18.51 9.52 12.60
N ALA A 32 18.95 10.27 11.60
CA ALA A 32 18.08 11.10 10.78
C ALA A 32 17.22 10.25 9.83
N VAL A 33 15.89 10.39 9.91
CA VAL A 33 14.96 9.72 9.00
C VAL A 33 15.18 10.24 7.57
N VAL A 34 15.46 9.34 6.63
CA VAL A 34 15.64 9.69 5.22
C VAL A 34 14.27 9.92 4.59
N VAL A 35 14.01 11.12 4.10
CA VAL A 35 12.75 11.43 3.40
C VAL A 35 13.05 11.87 1.97
N ASP A 36 12.60 11.07 1.01
CA ASP A 36 12.82 11.29 -0.41
C ASP A 36 11.53 11.14 -1.23
N ARG A 37 11.68 11.26 -2.55
CA ARG A 37 10.61 11.08 -3.51
C ARG A 37 11.00 9.98 -4.50
N LEU A 38 10.11 9.02 -4.67
CA LEU A 38 10.16 7.98 -5.69
C LEU A 38 9.16 8.33 -6.80
N ALA A 39 9.65 9.00 -7.83
CA ALA A 39 8.80 9.51 -8.93
C ALA A 39 9.57 9.63 -10.24
N GLY A 40 8.92 9.26 -11.33
CA GLY A 40 9.36 9.57 -12.69
C GLY A 40 8.53 10.71 -13.31
N ASP A 41 8.76 10.98 -14.60
CA ASP A 41 8.07 12.05 -15.34
C ASP A 41 6.55 11.85 -15.42
N ASP A 42 6.10 10.59 -15.35
CA ASP A 42 4.70 10.22 -15.26
C ASP A 42 4.51 8.95 -14.39
N ARG A 43 3.28 8.45 -14.35
CA ARG A 43 2.93 7.24 -13.59
C ARG A 43 3.59 5.97 -14.11
N PHE A 44 3.90 5.89 -15.40
CA PHE A 44 4.55 4.72 -16.01
C PHE A 44 6.03 4.71 -15.61
N ALA A 45 6.68 5.87 -15.70
CA ALA A 45 8.06 6.04 -15.20
C ALA A 45 8.16 5.86 -13.68
N THR A 46 7.17 6.32 -12.91
CA THR A 46 7.12 6.07 -11.46
C THR A 46 7.00 4.58 -11.16
N ALA A 47 6.13 3.84 -11.88
CA ALA A 47 6.01 2.40 -11.74
C ALA A 47 7.30 1.66 -12.12
N ALA A 48 8.00 2.10 -13.16
CA ALA A 48 9.32 1.56 -13.54
C ALA A 48 10.35 1.74 -12.42
N LEU A 49 10.43 2.93 -11.81
CA LEU A 49 11.35 3.19 -10.69
C LEU A 49 11.00 2.36 -9.45
N ILE A 50 9.72 2.15 -9.16
CA ILE A 50 9.27 1.26 -8.09
C ILE A 50 9.69 -0.19 -8.38
N ALA A 51 9.52 -0.65 -9.62
CA ALA A 51 9.87 -2.00 -10.00
C ALA A 51 11.37 -2.29 -9.81
N ALA A 52 12.24 -1.31 -10.08
CA ALA A 52 13.68 -1.42 -9.85
C ALA A 52 14.09 -1.53 -8.36
N GLN A 53 13.18 -1.26 -7.42
CA GLN A 53 13.42 -1.41 -5.98
C GLN A 53 13.09 -2.80 -5.44
N LEU A 54 12.43 -3.66 -6.23
CA LEU A 54 12.20 -5.05 -5.82
C LEU A 54 13.49 -5.86 -5.96
N PRO A 55 13.68 -6.90 -5.12
CA PRO A 55 14.86 -7.76 -5.19
C PRO A 55 15.06 -8.34 -6.60
N GLU A 56 16.33 -8.46 -7.02
CA GLU A 56 16.69 -9.10 -8.29
C GLU A 56 16.13 -10.53 -8.38
N GLY A 57 15.75 -10.95 -9.60
CA GLY A 57 15.30 -12.31 -9.88
C GLY A 57 13.79 -12.47 -10.10
N ALA A 58 13.03 -11.39 -10.27
CA ALA A 58 11.63 -11.47 -10.66
C ALA A 58 11.49 -11.98 -12.11
N ASP A 59 11.30 -13.28 -12.27
CA ASP A 59 11.02 -13.93 -13.56
C ASP A 59 9.62 -13.57 -14.10
N THR A 60 8.80 -12.93 -13.27
CA THR A 60 7.43 -12.54 -13.54
C THR A 60 7.22 -11.06 -13.22
N VAL A 61 6.47 -10.37 -14.07
CA VAL A 61 5.94 -9.02 -13.81
C VAL A 61 4.42 -9.00 -13.91
N PHE A 62 3.77 -8.08 -13.20
CA PHE A 62 2.33 -7.84 -13.32
C PHE A 62 2.11 -6.55 -14.12
N LEU A 63 1.23 -6.59 -15.13
CA LEU A 63 0.90 -5.43 -15.96
C LEU A 63 -0.54 -5.01 -15.70
N ALA A 64 -0.70 -3.78 -15.19
CA ALA A 64 -2.00 -3.16 -14.97
C ALA A 64 -2.24 -1.99 -15.91
N ASN A 65 -3.50 -1.73 -16.28
CA ASN A 65 -3.82 -0.51 -17.01
C ASN A 65 -3.68 0.72 -16.09
N GLY A 66 -2.72 1.59 -16.39
CA GLY A 66 -2.44 2.80 -15.62
C GLY A 66 -3.13 4.06 -16.14
N GLN A 67 -3.86 4.02 -17.26
CA GLN A 67 -4.34 5.23 -17.94
C GLN A 67 -5.38 5.99 -17.13
N ASP A 68 -6.40 5.28 -16.64
CA ASP A 68 -7.45 5.82 -15.78
C ASP A 68 -8.01 4.75 -14.86
N TYR A 69 -8.78 5.19 -13.86
CA TYR A 69 -9.34 4.29 -12.85
C TYR A 69 -10.33 3.27 -13.44
N ALA A 70 -11.16 3.67 -14.43
CA ALA A 70 -12.19 2.78 -14.96
C ALA A 70 -11.56 1.53 -15.60
N GLN A 71 -10.40 1.73 -16.22
CA GLN A 71 -9.59 0.67 -16.81
C GLN A 71 -8.67 -0.01 -15.76
N GLY A 72 -8.10 0.72 -14.81
CA GLY A 72 -7.17 0.16 -13.82
C GLY A 72 -7.80 -0.59 -12.64
N ALA A 73 -9.12 -0.50 -12.45
CA ALA A 73 -9.79 -1.05 -11.26
C ALA A 73 -9.72 -2.58 -11.13
N ASP A 74 -9.49 -3.30 -12.23
CA ASP A 74 -9.35 -4.77 -12.21
C ASP A 74 -8.06 -5.21 -11.49
N ALA A 75 -7.07 -4.34 -11.39
CA ALA A 75 -5.75 -4.64 -10.84
C ALA A 75 -5.61 -4.36 -9.32
N VAL A 76 -6.63 -3.84 -8.63
CA VAL A 76 -6.47 -3.36 -7.24
C VAL A 76 -6.03 -4.46 -6.26
N ALA A 77 -6.45 -5.71 -6.50
CA ALA A 77 -6.04 -6.86 -5.70
C ALA A 77 -4.65 -7.43 -6.07
N ALA A 78 -4.02 -6.92 -7.13
CA ALA A 78 -2.78 -7.49 -7.66
C ALA A 78 -1.58 -7.30 -6.73
N GLY A 79 -1.50 -6.19 -5.98
CA GLY A 79 -0.42 -5.96 -5.03
C GLY A 79 -0.21 -7.12 -4.05
N ALA A 80 -1.30 -7.59 -3.45
CA ALA A 80 -1.27 -8.74 -2.54
C ALA A 80 -0.78 -10.02 -3.22
N THR A 81 -1.27 -10.27 -4.45
CA THR A 81 -0.88 -11.46 -5.21
C THR A 81 0.58 -11.37 -5.62
N ALA A 82 0.99 -10.28 -6.26
CA ALA A 82 2.35 -10.01 -6.73
C ALA A 82 3.38 -10.12 -5.60
N ALA A 83 3.06 -9.65 -4.39
CA ALA A 83 3.92 -9.78 -3.22
C ALA A 83 4.07 -11.21 -2.69
N SER A 84 3.10 -12.10 -2.93
CA SER A 84 3.17 -13.50 -2.48
C SER A 84 4.31 -14.27 -3.14
N GLY A 85 4.69 -13.87 -4.36
CA GLY A 85 5.74 -14.50 -5.15
C GLY A 85 5.47 -15.93 -5.60
N VAL A 86 4.22 -16.40 -5.46
CA VAL A 86 3.79 -17.74 -5.89
C VAL A 86 2.49 -17.58 -6.67
N PHE A 87 2.52 -17.92 -7.96
CA PHE A 87 1.39 -17.70 -8.87
C PHE A 87 0.97 -19.01 -9.57
N PRO A 88 0.54 -20.05 -8.82
CA PRO A 88 0.13 -21.30 -9.42
C PRO A 88 -0.99 -21.04 -10.44
N ASP A 89 -0.94 -21.77 -11.55
CA ASP A 89 -1.89 -21.69 -12.67
C ASP A 89 -1.90 -20.35 -13.43
N LEU A 90 -1.12 -19.34 -12.99
CA LEU A 90 -0.91 -18.07 -13.71
C LEU A 90 0.46 -17.97 -14.37
N VAL A 91 1.48 -18.68 -13.87
CA VAL A 91 2.79 -18.72 -14.50
C VAL A 91 3.33 -20.14 -14.52
N ASP A 92 4.05 -20.48 -15.59
CA ASP A 92 4.81 -21.71 -15.68
C ASP A 92 6.08 -21.59 -14.83
N GLY A 93 6.49 -22.67 -14.16
CA GLY A 93 7.81 -22.74 -13.52
C GLY A 93 7.92 -22.21 -12.09
N GLY A 94 7.19 -22.82 -11.14
CA GLY A 94 7.48 -22.71 -9.70
C GLY A 94 7.42 -21.29 -9.10
N PRO A 95 7.87 -21.10 -7.84
CA PRO A 95 7.90 -19.79 -7.20
C PRO A 95 8.91 -18.87 -7.89
N SER A 96 8.46 -17.71 -8.38
CA SER A 96 9.29 -16.68 -9.02
C SER A 96 9.66 -15.52 -8.10
N GLY A 97 9.25 -15.56 -6.84
CA GLY A 97 9.49 -14.48 -5.87
C GLY A 97 8.59 -13.27 -6.11
N PRO A 98 8.61 -12.27 -5.22
CA PRO A 98 7.75 -11.09 -5.34
C PRO A 98 7.93 -10.38 -6.68
N ALA A 99 6.83 -10.03 -7.33
CA ALA A 99 6.81 -9.45 -8.67
C ALA A 99 6.44 -7.96 -8.65
N PRO A 100 7.05 -7.12 -9.53
CA PRO A 100 6.64 -5.74 -9.68
C PRO A 100 5.27 -5.62 -10.35
N VAL A 101 4.55 -4.54 -10.00
CA VAL A 101 3.35 -4.10 -10.72
C VAL A 101 3.73 -2.91 -11.60
N LEU A 102 3.94 -3.18 -12.88
CA LEU A 102 4.16 -2.17 -13.92
C LEU A 102 2.83 -1.71 -14.52
N LEU A 103 2.86 -0.52 -15.12
CA LEU A 103 1.68 0.09 -15.73
C LEU A 103 1.79 0.11 -17.25
N VAL A 104 0.69 -0.16 -17.94
CA VAL A 104 0.57 -0.06 -19.41
C VAL A 104 -0.59 0.86 -19.79
N ARG A 105 -0.64 1.27 -21.06
CA ARG A 105 -1.87 1.82 -21.65
C ARG A 105 -2.70 0.65 -22.16
N GLY A 106 -4.01 0.86 -22.25
CA GLY A 106 -4.89 -0.17 -22.80
C GLY A 106 -4.56 -0.57 -24.24
N ILE A 107 -3.83 0.27 -24.99
CA ILE A 107 -3.54 0.06 -26.41
C ILE A 107 -2.08 -0.29 -26.71
N GLY A 108 -1.19 -0.27 -25.72
CA GLY A 108 0.23 -0.51 -25.96
C GLY A 108 1.12 -0.24 -24.74
N ILE A 109 2.39 -0.62 -24.85
CA ILE A 109 3.38 -0.50 -23.77
C ILE A 109 4.08 0.86 -23.88
N PRO A 110 3.96 1.76 -22.87
CA PRO A 110 4.70 3.02 -22.84
C PRO A 110 6.20 2.81 -22.77
N GLU A 111 6.98 3.77 -23.29
CA GLU A 111 8.44 3.68 -23.35
C GLU A 111 9.09 3.39 -21.99
N ALA A 112 8.65 4.07 -20.92
CA ALA A 112 9.19 3.81 -19.57
C ALA A 112 8.93 2.37 -19.09
N THR A 113 7.77 1.80 -19.46
CA THR A 113 7.45 0.41 -19.14
C THR A 113 8.26 -0.55 -19.99
N ARG A 114 8.46 -0.25 -21.28
CA ARG A 114 9.30 -1.03 -22.18
C ARG A 114 10.74 -1.10 -21.66
N ALA A 115 11.33 0.04 -21.31
CA ALA A 115 12.67 0.10 -20.72
C ALA A 115 12.77 -0.72 -19.44
N ALA A 116 11.77 -0.64 -18.55
CA ALA A 116 11.74 -1.45 -17.33
C ALA A 116 11.66 -2.96 -17.63
N LEU A 117 10.87 -3.37 -18.63
CA LEU A 117 10.78 -4.78 -19.05
C LEU A 117 12.11 -5.27 -19.65
N GLU A 118 12.83 -4.44 -20.39
CA GLU A 118 14.16 -4.77 -20.93
C GLU A 118 15.21 -4.90 -19.83
N GLU A 119 15.16 -4.03 -18.81
CA GLU A 119 16.08 -4.07 -17.67
C GLU A 119 15.82 -5.28 -16.75
N LEU A 120 14.55 -5.56 -16.43
CA LEU A 120 14.15 -6.69 -15.60
C LEU A 120 14.29 -8.03 -16.32
N ALA A 121 14.16 -8.03 -17.66
CA ALA A 121 14.20 -9.21 -18.53
C ALA A 121 13.35 -10.40 -18.03
N PRO A 122 12.06 -10.21 -17.68
CA PRO A 122 11.21 -11.31 -17.18
C PRO A 122 10.89 -12.30 -18.30
N SER A 123 10.72 -13.59 -17.97
CA SER A 123 10.23 -14.56 -18.96
C SER A 123 8.72 -14.46 -19.16
N GLN A 124 7.99 -13.96 -18.16
CA GLN A 124 6.53 -13.95 -18.13
C GLN A 124 5.94 -12.64 -17.63
N ALA A 125 4.77 -12.28 -18.16
CA ALA A 125 4.01 -11.11 -17.74
C ALA A 125 2.54 -11.47 -17.47
N VAL A 126 2.10 -11.29 -16.21
CA VAL A 126 0.70 -11.43 -15.82
C VAL A 126 -0.06 -10.14 -16.18
N VAL A 127 -0.89 -10.21 -17.23
CA VAL A 127 -1.69 -9.09 -17.73
C VAL A 127 -3.03 -9.05 -16.99
N LEU A 128 -3.27 -7.97 -16.25
CA LEU A 128 -4.42 -7.79 -15.37
C LEU A 128 -5.57 -7.08 -16.09
N GLY A 129 -6.60 -7.86 -16.40
CA GLY A 129 -7.79 -7.37 -17.10
C GLY A 129 -8.01 -8.03 -18.47
N GLY A 130 -9.28 -8.08 -18.86
CA GLY A 130 -9.68 -8.69 -20.12
C GLY A 130 -9.25 -7.86 -21.34
N PRO A 131 -9.50 -8.40 -22.56
CA PRO A 131 -9.12 -7.75 -23.82
C PRO A 131 -9.83 -6.41 -24.07
N GLY A 132 -10.87 -6.06 -23.30
CA GLY A 132 -11.52 -4.75 -23.35
C GLY A 132 -10.84 -3.68 -22.48
N VAL A 133 -9.92 -4.08 -21.59
CA VAL A 133 -9.17 -3.19 -20.68
C VAL A 133 -7.72 -3.03 -21.14
N ILE A 134 -7.11 -4.14 -21.54
CA ILE A 134 -5.77 -4.18 -22.15
C ILE A 134 -5.92 -4.95 -23.44
N LEU A 135 -5.80 -4.28 -24.58
CA LEU A 135 -6.00 -4.85 -25.91
C LEU A 135 -4.97 -5.96 -26.20
N PRO A 136 -5.28 -6.89 -27.11
CA PRO A 136 -4.34 -7.92 -27.55
C PRO A 136 -3.01 -7.38 -28.12
N THR A 137 -2.97 -6.12 -28.58
CA THR A 137 -1.73 -5.49 -29.05
C THR A 137 -0.64 -5.43 -27.98
N VAL A 138 -1.00 -5.32 -26.70
CA VAL A 138 -0.03 -5.40 -25.61
C VAL A 138 0.56 -6.80 -25.50
N ASP A 139 -0.24 -7.85 -25.71
CA ASP A 139 0.26 -9.24 -25.70
C ASP A 139 1.22 -9.48 -26.87
N GLU A 140 0.89 -8.94 -28.05
CA GLU A 140 1.75 -8.98 -29.25
C GLU A 140 3.09 -8.29 -28.98
N GLU A 141 3.09 -7.08 -28.40
CA GLU A 141 4.31 -6.36 -28.02
C GLU A 141 5.16 -7.14 -27.00
N LEU A 142 4.54 -7.84 -26.04
CA LEU A 142 5.28 -8.69 -25.07
C LEU A 142 5.94 -9.88 -25.76
N ILE A 143 5.23 -10.56 -26.66
CA ILE A 143 5.74 -11.71 -27.41
C ILE A 143 6.93 -11.28 -28.28
N GLU A 144 6.86 -10.10 -28.92
CA GLU A 144 7.99 -9.54 -29.68
C GLU A 144 9.22 -9.27 -28.80
N MET A 145 9.02 -8.94 -27.53
CA MET A 145 10.08 -8.79 -26.52
C MET A 145 10.56 -10.14 -25.95
N GLY A 146 9.97 -11.26 -26.35
CA GLY A 146 10.30 -12.59 -25.83
C GLY A 146 9.70 -12.89 -24.46
N ILE A 147 8.70 -12.12 -24.04
CA ILE A 147 8.01 -12.23 -22.75
C ILE A 147 6.68 -12.93 -22.98
N GLN A 148 6.42 -14.03 -22.28
CA GLN A 148 5.17 -14.78 -22.44
C GLN A 148 4.03 -14.11 -21.65
N PRO A 149 2.96 -13.61 -22.33
CA PRO A 149 1.82 -13.01 -21.63
C PRO A 149 0.90 -14.09 -21.06
N VAL A 150 0.47 -13.91 -19.81
CA VAL A 150 -0.61 -14.69 -19.18
C VAL A 150 -1.67 -13.74 -18.65
N ARG A 151 -2.92 -13.89 -19.10
CA ARG A 151 -4.00 -13.01 -18.68
C ARG A 151 -4.70 -13.52 -17.42
N ALA A 152 -4.71 -12.69 -16.38
CA ALA A 152 -5.49 -12.91 -15.16
C ALA A 152 -6.68 -11.95 -15.15
N PHE A 153 -7.88 -12.45 -15.47
CA PHE A 153 -9.10 -11.63 -15.50
C PHE A 153 -10.37 -12.44 -15.30
N GLY A 154 -11.37 -11.80 -14.70
CA GLY A 154 -12.75 -12.28 -14.69
C GLY A 154 -13.66 -11.44 -15.58
N ARG A 155 -14.97 -11.69 -15.49
CA ARG A 155 -15.99 -10.91 -16.23
C ARG A 155 -16.07 -9.44 -15.79
N ASN A 156 -15.49 -9.12 -14.64
CA ASN A 156 -15.44 -7.81 -14.00
C ASN A 156 -14.34 -7.85 -12.92
N ARG A 157 -14.06 -6.70 -12.29
CA ARG A 157 -13.10 -6.58 -11.17
C ARG A 157 -13.28 -7.58 -10.02
N TYR A 158 -14.51 -7.99 -9.71
CA TYR A 158 -14.78 -8.97 -8.66
C TYR A 158 -14.31 -10.36 -9.08
N GLY A 159 -14.54 -10.71 -10.35
CA GLY A 159 -14.01 -11.91 -10.97
C GLY A 159 -12.48 -11.89 -11.10
N THR A 160 -11.89 -10.76 -11.46
CA THR A 160 -10.42 -10.64 -11.53
C THR A 160 -9.81 -10.81 -10.14
N ALA A 161 -10.37 -10.19 -9.10
CA ALA A 161 -9.95 -10.41 -7.71
C ALA A 161 -10.11 -11.88 -7.28
N ALA A 162 -11.18 -12.57 -7.70
CA ALA A 162 -11.36 -13.99 -7.44
C ALA A 162 -10.31 -14.87 -8.13
N VAL A 163 -9.95 -14.57 -9.39
CA VAL A 163 -8.87 -15.27 -10.13
C VAL A 163 -7.54 -15.09 -9.41
N LEU A 164 -7.21 -13.85 -9.00
CA LEU A 164 -6.00 -13.56 -8.25
C LEU A 164 -5.99 -14.26 -6.89
N ALA A 165 -7.10 -14.24 -6.15
CA ALA A 165 -7.20 -14.87 -4.84
C ALA A 165 -7.04 -16.41 -4.92
N ALA A 166 -7.48 -17.05 -6.01
CA ALA A 166 -7.34 -18.49 -6.19
C ALA A 166 -5.87 -18.97 -6.15
N THR A 167 -4.91 -18.10 -6.46
CA THR A 167 -3.46 -18.41 -6.42
C THR A 167 -2.94 -18.77 -5.02
N PHE A 168 -3.65 -18.35 -3.96
CA PHE A 168 -3.26 -18.62 -2.58
C PHE A 168 -3.65 -20.03 -2.10
N GLY A 169 -4.55 -20.71 -2.81
CA GLY A 169 -5.05 -22.03 -2.44
C GLY A 169 -6.01 -22.02 -1.22
N PRO A 170 -6.57 -23.19 -0.86
CA PRO A 170 -7.49 -23.31 0.27
C PRO A 170 -6.77 -23.26 1.62
N GLY A 171 -7.51 -22.88 2.68
CA GLY A 171 -7.04 -22.89 4.06
C GLY A 171 -6.20 -21.67 4.47
N VAL A 172 -6.41 -20.53 3.82
CA VAL A 172 -5.71 -19.28 4.18
C VAL A 172 -6.15 -18.78 5.57
N ASP A 173 -5.23 -18.22 6.34
CA ASP A 173 -5.54 -17.73 7.70
C ASP A 173 -6.57 -16.59 7.68
N THR A 174 -6.46 -15.70 6.69
CA THR A 174 -7.37 -14.56 6.52
C THR A 174 -7.58 -14.19 5.06
N VAL A 175 -8.71 -13.54 4.78
CA VAL A 175 -9.01 -12.89 3.49
C VAL A 175 -9.40 -11.45 3.76
N PHE A 176 -8.81 -10.53 3.01
CA PHE A 176 -9.20 -9.12 3.06
C PHE A 176 -10.35 -8.88 2.08
N VAL A 177 -11.42 -8.24 2.54
CA VAL A 177 -12.58 -7.86 1.71
C VAL A 177 -12.76 -6.36 1.75
N ALA A 178 -12.66 -5.71 0.59
CA ALA A 178 -12.82 -4.27 0.45
C ALA A 178 -13.89 -3.92 -0.61
N SER A 179 -14.34 -2.66 -0.62
CA SER A 179 -15.27 -2.21 -1.65
C SER A 179 -14.60 -2.22 -3.03
N GLY A 180 -15.26 -2.82 -4.01
CA GLY A 180 -14.92 -2.78 -5.44
C GLY A 180 -15.49 -1.57 -6.17
N GLU A 181 -16.25 -0.72 -5.47
CA GLU A 181 -16.94 0.42 -6.07
C GLU A 181 -16.12 1.69 -5.91
N ALA A 182 -16.14 2.51 -6.96
CA ALA A 182 -15.39 3.75 -6.95
C ALA A 182 -16.05 4.77 -6.04
N ILE A 183 -15.26 5.45 -5.23
CA ILE A 183 -15.72 6.67 -4.56
C ILE A 183 -15.66 7.80 -5.60
N PHE A 184 -16.81 8.37 -5.93
CA PHE A 184 -16.89 9.54 -6.81
C PHE A 184 -16.73 10.82 -5.98
N HIS A 185 -15.77 11.64 -6.37
CA HIS A 185 -15.54 12.96 -5.80
C HIS A 185 -16.08 14.06 -6.69
N LYS A 186 -16.15 15.28 -6.16
CA LYS A 186 -16.34 16.45 -7.01
C LYS A 186 -15.13 16.56 -7.94
N PRO A 187 -15.34 16.86 -9.24
CA PRO A 187 -14.25 17.22 -10.13
C PRO A 187 -13.36 18.29 -9.48
N PRO A 188 -12.03 18.21 -9.61
CA PRO A 188 -11.28 17.39 -10.57
C PRO A 188 -10.79 16.02 -10.06
N VAL A 189 -11.17 15.58 -8.86
CA VAL A 189 -10.62 14.34 -8.27
C VAL A 189 -11.18 13.10 -8.97
N PRO A 190 -10.34 12.21 -9.52
CA PRO A 190 -10.80 11.02 -10.22
C PRO A 190 -11.37 9.98 -9.25
N PRO A 191 -12.28 9.11 -9.73
CA PRO A 191 -12.76 7.97 -8.95
C PRO A 191 -11.61 7.02 -8.56
N MET A 192 -11.73 6.38 -7.39
CA MET A 192 -10.70 5.49 -6.84
C MET A 192 -11.26 4.54 -5.77
N MET A 193 -10.47 3.53 -5.39
CA MET A 193 -10.75 2.55 -4.33
C MET A 193 -9.62 2.55 -3.28
N PRO A 194 -9.47 3.64 -2.50
CA PRO A 194 -8.30 3.81 -1.64
C PRO A 194 -8.20 2.74 -0.54
N ASP A 195 -9.33 2.34 0.03
CA ASP A 195 -9.39 1.29 1.05
C ASP A 195 -8.91 -0.06 0.49
N ALA A 196 -9.28 -0.39 -0.75
CA ALA A 196 -8.85 -1.63 -1.40
C ALA A 196 -7.37 -1.61 -1.81
N LEU A 197 -6.84 -0.45 -2.23
CA LEU A 197 -5.42 -0.28 -2.55
C LEU A 197 -4.55 -0.42 -1.29
N ALA A 198 -4.94 0.23 -0.19
CA ALA A 198 -4.25 0.08 1.09
C ALA A 198 -4.40 -1.36 1.65
N ALA A 199 -5.57 -1.97 1.48
CA ALA A 199 -5.78 -3.38 1.83
C ALA A 199 -4.86 -4.30 1.04
N SER A 200 -4.61 -4.03 -0.25
CA SER A 200 -3.72 -4.82 -1.10
C SER A 200 -2.29 -4.88 -0.55
N ALA A 201 -1.73 -3.74 -0.16
CA ALA A 201 -0.42 -3.70 0.48
C ALA A 201 -0.41 -4.44 1.82
N ARG A 202 -1.45 -4.24 2.67
CA ARG A 202 -1.52 -4.90 3.98
C ARG A 202 -1.71 -6.42 3.85
N ALA A 203 -2.59 -6.85 2.97
CA ALA A 203 -2.89 -8.27 2.74
C ALA A 203 -1.67 -8.99 2.17
N GLY A 204 -0.97 -8.37 1.20
CA GLY A 204 0.30 -8.90 0.69
C GLY A 204 1.35 -9.08 1.78
N ALA A 205 1.47 -8.12 2.70
CA ALA A 205 2.39 -8.23 3.84
C ALA A 205 2.03 -9.39 4.79
N GLU A 206 0.76 -9.79 4.84
CA GLU A 206 0.27 -10.93 5.63
C GLU A 206 0.19 -12.24 4.82
N GLY A 207 0.60 -12.25 3.55
CA GLY A 207 0.43 -13.41 2.68
C GLY A 207 -1.03 -13.78 2.43
N ALA A 208 -1.93 -12.81 2.48
CA ALA A 208 -3.38 -12.99 2.35
C ALA A 208 -3.92 -12.42 1.03
N PRO A 209 -4.96 -13.04 0.43
CA PRO A 209 -5.60 -12.51 -0.75
C PRO A 209 -6.53 -11.32 -0.43
N VAL A 210 -6.76 -10.49 -1.45
CA VAL A 210 -7.82 -9.46 -1.44
C VAL A 210 -8.95 -9.88 -2.36
N LEU A 211 -10.17 -9.84 -1.82
CA LEU A 211 -11.40 -9.92 -2.58
C LEU A 211 -12.17 -8.60 -2.52
N LEU A 212 -13.01 -8.38 -3.53
CA LEU A 212 -13.81 -7.16 -3.66
C LEU A 212 -15.29 -7.46 -3.44
N THR A 213 -16.04 -6.49 -2.94
CA THR A 213 -17.51 -6.58 -2.81
C THR A 213 -18.19 -5.29 -3.27
N ARG A 214 -19.48 -5.34 -3.61
CA ARG A 214 -20.28 -4.12 -3.77
C ARG A 214 -20.67 -3.59 -2.40
N LEU A 215 -21.12 -2.33 -2.35
CA LEU A 215 -21.66 -1.73 -1.13
C LEU A 215 -22.73 -2.62 -0.48
N ASP A 216 -23.71 -3.00 -1.29
CA ASP A 216 -24.94 -3.66 -0.85
C ASP A 216 -25.21 -4.99 -1.58
N GLU A 217 -24.16 -5.70 -1.98
CA GLU A 217 -24.28 -7.05 -2.53
C GLU A 217 -22.93 -7.75 -2.41
N LEU A 218 -22.91 -9.00 -1.93
CA LEU A 218 -21.73 -9.87 -2.04
C LEU A 218 -21.76 -10.55 -3.42
N PRO A 219 -20.87 -10.18 -4.38
CA PRO A 219 -20.91 -10.76 -5.72
C PRO A 219 -20.71 -12.27 -5.70
N ARG A 220 -21.31 -12.96 -6.67
CA ARG A 220 -21.20 -14.42 -6.79
C ARG A 220 -19.74 -14.88 -6.89
N GLU A 221 -18.93 -14.16 -7.65
CA GLU A 221 -17.50 -14.42 -7.81
C GLU A 221 -16.77 -14.36 -6.47
N THR A 222 -17.06 -13.34 -5.66
CA THR A 222 -16.49 -13.15 -4.32
C THR A 222 -16.92 -14.26 -3.36
N ARG A 223 -18.21 -14.61 -3.35
CA ARG A 223 -18.74 -15.70 -2.52
C ARG A 223 -18.08 -17.03 -2.87
N ALA A 224 -18.01 -17.37 -4.15
CA ALA A 224 -17.39 -18.61 -4.60
C ALA A 224 -15.90 -18.67 -4.25
N ALA A 225 -15.18 -17.55 -4.35
CA ALA A 225 -13.78 -17.48 -3.94
C ALA A 225 -13.62 -17.70 -2.43
N LEU A 226 -14.45 -17.07 -1.59
CA LEU A 226 -14.41 -17.29 -0.14
C LEU A 226 -14.70 -18.75 0.24
N GLU A 227 -15.66 -19.38 -0.42
CA GLU A 227 -15.97 -20.81 -0.22
C GLU A 227 -14.80 -21.73 -0.60
N ALA A 228 -14.11 -21.43 -1.71
CA ALA A 228 -12.94 -22.19 -2.17
C ALA A 228 -11.71 -21.97 -1.28
N LEU A 229 -11.49 -20.74 -0.82
CA LEU A 229 -10.38 -20.37 0.06
C LEU A 229 -10.56 -20.92 1.49
N ALA A 230 -11.81 -21.13 1.93
CA ALA A 230 -12.16 -21.60 3.27
C ALA A 230 -11.36 -20.90 4.40
N PRO A 231 -11.44 -19.56 4.51
CA PRO A 231 -10.51 -18.81 5.33
C PRO A 231 -10.79 -18.96 6.83
N GLY A 232 -9.73 -18.89 7.65
CA GLY A 232 -9.85 -18.88 9.11
C GLY A 232 -10.56 -17.63 9.65
N SER A 233 -10.46 -16.51 8.92
CA SER A 233 -11.10 -15.23 9.24
C SER A 233 -11.27 -14.35 8.01
N ILE A 234 -12.12 -13.32 8.11
CA ILE A 234 -12.32 -12.30 7.08
C ILE A 234 -12.07 -10.92 7.69
N THR A 235 -11.19 -10.13 7.07
CA THR A 235 -10.96 -8.73 7.43
C THR A 235 -11.66 -7.81 6.43
N ILE A 236 -12.75 -7.18 6.86
CA ILE A 236 -13.39 -6.12 6.07
C ILE A 236 -12.56 -4.84 6.19
N VAL A 237 -12.20 -4.24 5.06
CA VAL A 237 -11.53 -2.94 5.01
C VAL A 237 -12.49 -1.89 4.49
N GLY A 238 -12.70 -0.86 5.30
CA GLY A 238 -13.57 0.27 4.99
C GLY A 238 -14.84 0.34 5.85
N GLY A 239 -15.45 1.52 5.83
CA GLY A 239 -16.69 1.79 6.57
C GLY A 239 -17.93 1.15 5.96
N GLU A 240 -19.08 1.33 6.62
CA GLU A 240 -20.37 0.80 6.13
C GLU A 240 -20.86 1.46 4.85
N ASN A 241 -20.33 2.64 4.49
CA ASN A 241 -20.58 3.31 3.22
C ASN A 241 -19.81 2.69 2.03
N GLY A 242 -18.88 1.76 2.28
CA GLY A 242 -18.16 1.01 1.25
C GLY A 242 -18.50 -0.48 1.26
N VAL A 243 -18.70 -1.05 2.45
CA VAL A 243 -19.12 -2.44 2.67
C VAL A 243 -20.19 -2.45 3.75
N SER A 244 -21.47 -2.56 3.36
CA SER A 244 -22.59 -2.35 4.28
C SER A 244 -22.65 -3.42 5.38
N ARG A 245 -23.47 -3.16 6.41
CA ARG A 245 -23.74 -4.15 7.46
C ARG A 245 -24.37 -5.43 6.89
N ARG A 246 -25.17 -5.32 5.83
CA ARG A 246 -25.78 -6.46 5.16
C ARG A 246 -24.72 -7.38 4.55
N VAL A 247 -23.73 -6.83 3.84
CA VAL A 247 -22.58 -7.62 3.34
C VAL A 247 -21.79 -8.22 4.50
N ALA A 248 -21.55 -7.48 5.58
CA ALA A 248 -20.83 -8.02 6.73
C ALA A 248 -21.52 -9.25 7.35
N LEU A 249 -22.86 -9.24 7.46
CA LEU A 249 -23.63 -10.39 7.94
C LEU A 249 -23.52 -11.60 6.98
N GLU A 250 -23.43 -11.36 5.66
CA GLU A 250 -23.19 -12.43 4.69
C GLU A 250 -21.79 -13.05 4.83
N LEU A 251 -20.78 -12.24 5.18
CA LEU A 251 -19.41 -12.69 5.42
C LEU A 251 -19.28 -13.42 6.76
N GLU A 252 -19.96 -12.94 7.82
CA GLU A 252 -20.01 -13.57 9.15
C GLU A 252 -20.60 -15.00 9.09
N ALA A 253 -21.45 -15.29 8.11
CA ALA A 253 -21.97 -16.63 7.86
C ALA A 253 -20.94 -17.59 7.25
N ILE A 254 -19.80 -17.08 6.75
CA ILE A 254 -18.71 -17.87 6.14
C ILE A 254 -17.58 -18.09 7.14
N ALA A 255 -17.08 -17.02 7.76
CA ALA A 255 -15.96 -17.06 8.71
C ALA A 255 -16.04 -15.88 9.70
N PRO A 256 -15.31 -15.92 10.83
CA PRO A 256 -15.23 -14.80 11.77
C PRO A 256 -14.78 -13.50 11.07
N VAL A 257 -15.54 -12.41 11.28
CA VAL A 257 -15.28 -11.12 10.62
C VAL A 257 -14.71 -10.11 11.61
N THR A 258 -13.63 -9.43 11.19
CA THR A 258 -13.15 -8.18 11.80
C THR A 258 -13.30 -7.04 10.80
N ARG A 259 -13.54 -5.82 11.26
CA ARG A 259 -13.60 -4.63 10.39
C ARG A 259 -12.54 -3.61 10.79
N VAL A 260 -11.69 -3.23 9.83
CA VAL A 260 -10.75 -2.12 9.92
C VAL A 260 -11.32 -0.95 9.13
N LYS A 261 -11.53 0.19 9.77
CA LYS A 261 -12.09 1.38 9.14
C LYS A 261 -11.62 2.67 9.82
N GLY A 262 -11.58 3.74 9.03
CA GLY A 262 -11.55 5.12 9.48
C GLY A 262 -12.78 5.91 9.02
N SER A 263 -12.90 7.15 9.49
CA SER A 263 -13.88 8.11 8.97
C SER A 263 -13.50 8.62 7.58
N THR A 264 -12.21 8.53 7.26
CA THR A 264 -11.62 8.91 5.97
C THR A 264 -10.70 7.81 5.46
N ARG A 265 -10.37 7.85 4.15
CA ARG A 265 -9.39 6.93 3.54
C ARG A 265 -8.01 6.96 4.21
N TYR A 266 -7.64 8.12 4.74
CA TYR A 266 -6.37 8.33 5.44
C TYR A 266 -6.39 7.63 6.79
N GLU A 267 -7.50 7.75 7.54
CA GLU A 267 -7.71 7.00 8.77
C GLU A 267 -7.81 5.49 8.54
N THR A 268 -8.48 5.02 7.47
CA THR A 268 -8.52 3.58 7.16
C THR A 268 -7.11 3.05 6.85
N ALA A 269 -6.33 3.78 6.03
CA ALA A 269 -4.95 3.41 5.74
C ALA A 269 -4.08 3.38 7.00
N ALA A 270 -4.15 4.41 7.86
CA ALA A 270 -3.45 4.42 9.14
C ALA A 270 -3.86 3.25 10.05
N ALA A 271 -5.16 2.93 10.12
CA ALA A 271 -5.68 1.85 10.94
C ALA A 271 -5.22 0.45 10.47
N LEU A 272 -5.00 0.24 9.16
CA LEU A 272 -4.48 -1.02 8.64
C LEU A 272 -3.04 -1.32 9.11
N PHE A 273 -2.25 -0.29 9.35
CA PHE A 273 -0.84 -0.41 9.74
C PHE A 273 -0.58 -0.04 11.21
N ALA A 274 -1.63 0.31 11.97
CA ALA A 274 -1.51 0.66 13.38
C ALA A 274 -0.88 -0.48 14.21
N GLY A 275 0.15 -0.16 14.99
CA GLY A 275 0.88 -1.14 15.81
C GLY A 275 1.65 -2.20 15.01
N ARG A 276 1.93 -1.94 13.72
CA ARG A 276 2.73 -2.81 12.86
C ARG A 276 4.13 -2.23 12.67
N GLY A 277 5.13 -3.10 12.55
CA GLY A 277 6.49 -2.69 12.20
C GLY A 277 6.56 -2.12 10.79
N THR A 278 7.63 -1.40 10.50
CA THR A 278 7.85 -0.71 9.21
C THR A 278 8.77 -1.44 8.25
N GLY A 279 9.42 -2.54 8.68
CA GLY A 279 10.57 -3.05 7.94
C GLY A 279 11.70 -2.02 7.76
N GLY A 280 11.68 -0.94 8.56
CA GLY A 280 12.57 0.22 8.45
C GLY A 280 12.06 1.33 7.53
N GLN A 281 10.97 1.15 6.78
CA GLN A 281 10.55 2.09 5.74
C GLN A 281 9.04 2.37 5.77
N ALA A 282 8.61 3.50 5.20
CA ALA A 282 7.20 3.77 4.94
C ALA A 282 7.02 4.40 3.55
N TYR A 283 5.93 4.02 2.88
CA TYR A 283 5.53 4.59 1.60
C TYR A 283 4.35 5.54 1.81
N LEU A 284 4.48 6.74 1.27
CA LEU A 284 3.42 7.74 1.29
C LEU A 284 2.94 8.00 -0.13
N ALA A 285 1.71 7.60 -0.45
CA ALA A 285 1.11 7.82 -1.76
C ALA A 285 -0.05 8.81 -1.69
N SER A 286 -0.46 9.34 -2.85
CA SER A 286 -1.67 10.17 -2.92
C SER A 286 -2.92 9.35 -2.65
N GLY A 287 -3.74 9.79 -1.69
CA GLY A 287 -5.10 9.28 -1.50
C GLY A 287 -6.11 9.85 -2.51
N GLU A 288 -5.62 10.53 -3.54
CA GLU A 288 -6.38 11.17 -4.62
C GLU A 288 -6.03 10.64 -6.03
N GLY A 289 -5.10 9.68 -6.13
CA GLY A 289 -4.72 8.99 -7.36
C GLY A 289 -4.49 7.49 -7.11
N PHE A 290 -4.79 6.66 -8.11
CA PHE A 290 -4.71 5.19 -7.95
C PHE A 290 -3.39 4.60 -8.44
N ALA A 291 -2.76 5.20 -9.45
CA ALA A 291 -1.67 4.56 -10.20
C ALA A 291 -0.43 4.32 -9.33
N ASP A 292 -0.01 5.32 -8.56
CA ASP A 292 1.19 5.26 -7.72
C ASP A 292 1.01 4.32 -6.51
N SER A 293 -0.19 4.31 -5.92
CA SER A 293 -0.52 3.39 -4.82
C SER A 293 -0.68 1.95 -5.32
N LEU A 294 -1.21 1.76 -6.53
CA LEU A 294 -1.28 0.44 -7.17
C LEU A 294 0.10 -0.12 -7.44
N SER A 295 1.01 0.64 -8.06
CA SER A 295 2.35 0.16 -8.42
C SER A 295 3.22 -0.13 -7.19
N VAL A 296 3.15 0.70 -6.14
CA VAL A 296 3.97 0.49 -4.93
C VAL A 296 3.43 -0.59 -3.99
N SER A 297 2.17 -1.02 -4.15
CA SER A 297 1.52 -1.95 -3.21
C SER A 297 2.29 -3.26 -3.00
N ALA A 298 2.83 -3.85 -4.09
CA ALA A 298 3.62 -5.08 -4.02
C ALA A 298 4.97 -4.88 -3.33
N LEU A 299 5.65 -3.76 -3.61
CA LEU A 299 6.92 -3.40 -2.97
C LEU A 299 6.73 -3.18 -1.46
N ALA A 300 5.72 -2.38 -1.09
CA ALA A 300 5.38 -2.11 0.30
C ALA A 300 5.07 -3.41 1.08
N ALA A 301 4.27 -4.30 0.48
CA ALA A 301 3.97 -5.61 1.04
C ALA A 301 5.23 -6.48 1.24
N THR A 302 6.06 -6.57 0.21
CA THR A 302 7.31 -7.35 0.21
C THR A 302 8.27 -6.88 1.30
N GLN A 303 8.38 -5.57 1.49
CA GLN A 303 9.26 -4.96 2.47
C GLN A 303 8.64 -4.84 3.87
N GLN A 304 7.41 -5.33 4.07
CA GLN A 304 6.67 -5.17 5.33
C GLN A 304 6.53 -3.69 5.76
N ALA A 305 6.44 -2.79 4.77
CA ALA A 305 6.38 -1.35 4.95
C ALA A 305 4.94 -0.83 4.86
N PRO A 306 4.52 0.10 5.74
CA PRO A 306 3.23 0.77 5.63
C PRO A 306 3.07 1.50 4.30
N LEU A 307 1.94 1.30 3.64
CA LEU A 307 1.46 2.16 2.56
C LEU A 307 0.42 3.13 3.13
N LEU A 308 0.88 4.32 3.51
CA LEU A 308 0.05 5.39 4.03
C LEU A 308 -0.41 6.31 2.90
N LEU A 309 -1.49 7.05 3.14
CA LEU A 309 -2.08 7.96 2.17
C LEU A 309 -2.00 9.42 2.66
N SER A 310 -1.77 10.34 1.73
CA SER A 310 -1.79 11.80 1.97
C SER A 310 -2.71 12.53 0.99
N ARG A 311 -3.03 13.80 1.28
CA ARG A 311 -3.61 14.71 0.28
C ARG A 311 -2.49 15.26 -0.60
N PRO A 312 -2.80 15.75 -1.82
CA PRO A 312 -1.80 16.35 -2.70
C PRO A 312 -1.10 17.59 -2.11
N TYR A 313 -1.77 18.34 -1.24
CA TYR A 313 -1.32 19.63 -0.72
C TYR A 313 -1.26 19.68 0.82
N GLY A 314 -0.94 18.55 1.46
CA GLY A 314 -0.72 18.50 2.90
C GLY A 314 -0.96 17.12 3.51
N VAL A 315 -0.23 16.84 4.58
CA VAL A 315 -0.33 15.56 5.29
C VAL A 315 -1.52 15.61 6.28
N PRO A 316 -2.48 14.68 6.21
CA PRO A 316 -3.51 14.57 7.24
C PRO A 316 -2.87 14.25 8.59
N SER A 317 -3.35 14.86 9.69
CA SER A 317 -2.79 14.62 11.04
C SER A 317 -2.76 13.15 11.45
N VAL A 318 -3.72 12.35 10.99
CA VAL A 318 -3.77 10.90 11.23
C VAL A 318 -2.64 10.15 10.51
N THR A 319 -2.20 10.66 9.36
CA THR A 319 -1.07 10.14 8.61
C THR A 319 0.24 10.55 9.27
N GLU A 320 0.33 11.79 9.76
CA GLU A 320 1.48 12.25 10.57
C GLU A 320 1.67 11.37 11.82
N GLN A 321 0.58 11.14 12.56
CA GLN A 321 0.57 10.26 13.74
C GLN A 321 1.00 8.85 13.38
N ALA A 322 0.48 8.28 12.30
CA ALA A 322 0.87 6.96 11.84
C ALA A 322 2.38 6.88 11.54
N LEU A 323 2.97 7.90 10.90
CA LEU A 323 4.41 7.95 10.64
C LEU A 323 5.23 8.03 11.94
N LEU A 324 4.82 8.87 12.89
CA LEU A 324 5.47 9.01 14.20
C LEU A 324 5.40 7.74 15.04
N GLU A 325 4.26 7.04 15.01
CA GLU A 325 4.06 5.76 15.71
C GLU A 325 4.90 4.64 15.09
N ALA A 326 4.95 4.60 13.76
CA ALA A 326 5.64 3.58 13.00
C ALA A 326 7.18 3.72 13.07
N ARG A 327 7.69 4.93 13.34
CA ARG A 327 9.13 5.25 13.47
C ARG A 327 10.00 4.64 12.35
N PRO A 328 9.68 4.93 11.06
CA PRO A 328 10.49 4.43 9.97
C PRO A 328 11.86 5.11 9.96
N THR A 329 12.87 4.42 9.43
CA THR A 329 14.20 5.01 9.12
C THR A 329 14.22 5.71 7.77
N SER A 330 13.30 5.36 6.85
CA SER A 330 13.07 6.08 5.61
C SER A 330 11.57 6.26 5.29
N VAL A 331 11.23 7.37 4.63
CA VAL A 331 9.90 7.61 4.07
C VAL A 331 10.04 8.01 2.61
N HIS A 332 9.36 7.26 1.74
CA HIS A 332 9.36 7.48 0.31
C HIS A 332 8.02 8.07 -0.12
N LEU A 333 8.02 9.31 -0.61
CA LEU A 333 6.85 9.89 -1.27
C LEU A 333 6.73 9.31 -2.67
N VAL A 334 5.66 8.59 -2.94
CA VAL A 334 5.43 7.89 -4.20
C VAL A 334 4.59 8.77 -5.12
N GLY A 335 5.16 9.10 -6.28
CA GLY A 335 4.54 9.96 -7.28
C GLY A 335 5.11 11.38 -7.31
N GLY A 336 4.93 12.03 -8.46
CA GLY A 336 5.48 13.37 -8.72
C GLY A 336 4.76 14.49 -7.96
N PRO A 337 5.23 15.75 -8.11
CA PRO A 337 4.67 16.92 -7.43
C PRO A 337 3.18 17.20 -7.69
N THR A 338 2.60 16.61 -8.74
CA THR A 338 1.15 16.71 -9.02
C THR A 338 0.31 15.75 -8.17
N ALA A 339 0.89 14.63 -7.73
CA ALA A 339 0.23 13.65 -6.87
C ALA A 339 0.40 14.01 -5.39
N LEU A 340 1.62 14.44 -5.02
CA LEU A 340 2.02 14.92 -3.70
C LEU A 340 2.99 16.08 -3.92
N ASP A 341 2.60 17.31 -3.61
CA ASP A 341 3.41 18.49 -3.86
C ASP A 341 4.69 18.53 -3.01
N ASP A 342 5.53 19.54 -3.24
CA ASP A 342 6.78 19.67 -2.49
C ASP A 342 6.56 20.19 -1.06
N ALA A 343 5.39 20.73 -0.76
CA ALA A 343 5.02 21.07 0.62
C ALA A 343 4.81 19.80 1.44
N VAL A 344 4.14 18.77 0.90
CA VAL A 344 4.03 17.45 1.55
C VAL A 344 5.41 16.87 1.87
N LEU A 345 6.37 16.95 0.94
CA LEU A 345 7.75 16.47 1.17
C LEU A 345 8.42 17.24 2.32
N THR A 346 8.23 18.55 2.34
CA THR A 346 8.79 19.45 3.37
C THR A 346 8.14 19.19 4.74
N ASP A 347 6.83 18.97 4.78
CA ASP A 347 6.07 18.67 5.99
C ASP A 347 6.55 17.36 6.61
N VAL A 348 6.71 16.29 5.81
CA VAL A 348 7.21 15.00 6.30
C VAL A 348 8.66 15.11 6.81
N ARG A 349 9.52 15.86 6.11
CA ARG A 349 10.90 16.14 6.57
C ARG A 349 10.91 16.90 7.89
N THR A 350 10.00 17.85 8.07
CA THR A 350 9.89 18.63 9.30
C THR A 350 9.33 17.79 10.44
N LEU A 351 8.37 16.90 10.14
CA LEU A 351 7.73 16.00 11.10
C LEU A 351 8.71 14.96 11.66
N LEU A 352 9.56 14.39 10.79
CA LEU A 352 10.44 13.26 11.11
C LEU A 352 11.92 13.66 11.26
N GLY A 353 12.23 14.93 11.03
CA GLY A 353 13.55 15.48 11.25
C GLY A 353 13.91 15.58 12.73
N PRO A 354 15.21 15.73 13.04
CA PRO A 354 15.69 15.92 14.40
C PRO A 354 15.21 17.24 15.03
#